data_AF-A0A369GZA7-F1
#
_entry.id   AF-A0A369GZA7-F1
#
_cell.length_a   1.000
_cell.length_b   1.000
_cell.length_c   1.000
_cell.angle_alpha   90.00
_cell.angle_beta   90.00
_cell.angle_gamma   90.00
#
_symmetry.space_group_name_H-M   'P 1'
#
loop_
_entity.id
_entity.type
_entity.pdbx_description
1 polymer ?
#
loop_
_entity_poly.entity_id
_entity_poly.type
_entity_poly.pdbx_seq_one_letter_code
_entity_poly.pdbx_strand_id
1 'polypeptide(L)'
;MHVSLFLLALQSVSVTAGTTLKPWLPRSKQPCGDFVEDCVGTEAWCKSFVDGRSPYTSPEACFKDRAARPSTKDWRGLAALKLLRSSPPGCQGSGGKECYGTDAAAACEKIQDLFLRKECYAAREKEPWLSLASQACLDGSATGDRSSCLDLNEWCKTAKAKFIYGSTEVCQGFRDLASSWKQPSQEGECRGDGDEECQGTESFCGAFVDREERLKCFAERRRAPFSVVYSAGCSEHQTYELCNGTVDWCRQSSSVALYGSETNCLDFRGKTSALLKWQLKEEDCSDASEQCLGTEEVCNTLVPADLRDDCFAARESPPFLPANAESCSDDKPADEICLGTQAWCTDHFQKAGYLTAEKCLSIRGWDLKGVEKRVGDGLARSLDEILAGTLIEMTRTKASLKEAKPAFKEILEILRKNSSELTASAAESGFSKYVG
;
A
#
# COMPACT_ATOMS: atom_id res chain seq x y z
N MET A 1 -3.37 47.69 -43.05
CA MET A 1 -2.42 47.74 -41.91
C MET A 1 -2.30 46.33 -41.36
N HIS A 2 -1.18 45.68 -41.63
CA HIS A 2 -0.93 44.29 -41.23
C HIS A 2 -0.51 44.23 -39.76
N VAL A 3 -1.29 43.53 -38.94
CA VAL A 3 -0.90 43.16 -37.58
C VAL A 3 -0.34 41.75 -37.65
N SER A 4 0.98 41.66 -37.87
CA SER A 4 1.75 40.44 -37.63
C SER A 4 1.95 40.31 -36.12
N LEU A 5 1.22 39.40 -35.48
CA LEU A 5 1.34 39.10 -34.06
C LEU A 5 2.55 38.16 -33.84
N PHE A 6 3.51 38.64 -33.05
CA PHE A 6 4.70 37.92 -32.61
C PHE A 6 4.32 36.71 -31.72
N LEU A 7 4.68 35.51 -32.17
CA LEU A 7 4.83 34.32 -31.32
C LEU A 7 6.20 34.39 -30.63
N LEU A 8 6.25 34.91 -29.41
CA LEU A 8 7.44 34.85 -28.55
C LEU A 8 7.44 33.52 -27.79
N ALA A 9 8.40 32.67 -28.16
CA ALA A 9 8.74 31.46 -27.45
C ALA A 9 9.35 31.78 -26.07
N LEU A 10 8.64 31.43 -25.01
CA LEU A 10 9.18 31.35 -23.65
C LEU A 10 9.84 29.97 -23.47
N GLN A 11 11.16 29.89 -23.70
CA GLN A 11 11.97 28.79 -23.19
C GLN A 11 12.40 29.14 -21.75
N SER A 12 11.65 28.66 -20.77
CA SER A 12 12.08 28.65 -19.37
C SER A 12 13.04 27.48 -19.15
N VAL A 13 14.34 27.74 -19.15
CA VAL A 13 15.36 26.78 -18.69
C VAL A 13 15.38 26.82 -17.16
N SER A 14 14.64 25.92 -16.53
CA SER A 14 14.81 25.63 -15.11
C SER A 14 16.09 24.82 -14.92
N VAL A 15 17.17 25.47 -14.51
CA VAL A 15 18.38 24.79 -14.01
C VAL A 15 18.04 24.20 -12.65
N THR A 16 17.57 22.96 -12.62
CA THR A 16 17.51 22.18 -11.38
C THR A 16 18.94 21.80 -11.01
N ALA A 17 19.55 22.56 -10.10
CA ALA A 17 20.74 22.12 -9.39
C ALA A 17 20.35 20.87 -8.59
N GLY A 18 20.74 19.68 -9.08
CA GLY A 18 20.55 18.43 -8.37
C GLY A 18 21.31 18.49 -7.05
N THR A 19 20.61 18.66 -5.94
CA THR A 19 21.20 18.57 -4.60
C THR A 19 21.59 17.12 -4.35
N THR A 20 22.88 16.81 -4.43
CA THR A 20 23.41 15.50 -4.03
C THR A 20 23.15 15.31 -2.55
N LEU A 21 22.26 14.36 -2.20
CA LEU A 21 21.94 14.03 -0.81
C LEU A 21 23.20 13.55 -0.05
N LYS A 22 23.36 13.96 1.21
CA LYS A 22 24.49 13.48 2.03
C LYS A 22 24.28 12.02 2.44
N PRO A 23 25.35 11.21 2.58
CA PRO A 23 25.22 9.81 2.95
C PRO A 23 24.67 9.64 4.38
N TRP A 24 23.96 8.53 4.62
CA TRP A 24 23.52 8.14 5.96
C TRP A 24 24.68 7.49 6.74
N LEU A 25 25.03 8.04 7.90
CA LEU A 25 26.14 7.57 8.73
C LEU A 25 25.62 6.75 9.93
N PRO A 26 26.10 5.50 10.13
CA PRO A 26 25.80 4.74 11.34
C PRO A 26 26.57 5.29 12.54
N ARG A 27 26.09 5.01 13.76
CA ARG A 27 26.81 5.36 14.99
C ARG A 27 28.17 4.65 15.05
N SER A 28 29.23 5.39 15.39
CA SER A 28 30.56 4.84 15.61
C SER A 28 30.59 3.89 16.81
N LYS A 29 31.42 2.85 16.72
CA LYS A 29 31.66 1.91 17.84
C LYS A 29 32.67 2.45 18.86
N GLN A 30 33.44 3.47 18.50
CA GLN A 30 34.39 4.10 19.40
C GLN A 30 33.67 5.15 20.27
N PRO A 31 34.10 5.34 21.53
CA PRO A 31 33.55 6.39 22.37
C PRO A 31 33.76 7.77 21.73
N CYS A 32 32.68 8.55 21.65
CA CYS A 32 32.69 9.87 21.04
C CYS A 32 33.19 10.92 22.04
N GLY A 33 34.28 11.61 21.69
CA GLY A 33 34.74 12.80 22.42
C GLY A 33 33.87 14.02 22.13
N ASP A 34 33.37 14.13 20.90
CA ASP A 34 32.54 15.23 20.43
C ASP A 34 31.21 14.74 19.85
N PHE A 35 30.18 15.58 19.96
CA PHE A 35 28.89 15.33 19.33
C PHE A 35 28.95 15.81 17.88
N VAL A 36 29.36 14.91 16.98
CA VAL A 36 29.47 15.11 15.52
C VAL A 36 28.82 13.93 14.79
N GLU A 37 28.22 14.19 13.61
CA GLU A 37 27.34 13.23 12.91
C GLU A 37 28.02 11.89 12.59
N ASP A 38 29.29 11.92 12.20
CA ASP A 38 30.10 10.73 11.91
C ASP A 38 30.34 9.85 13.15
N CYS A 39 30.32 10.45 14.34
CA CYS A 39 30.48 9.72 15.59
C CYS A 39 29.15 9.22 16.15
N VAL A 40 28.16 10.11 16.30
CA VAL A 40 26.89 9.75 16.95
C VAL A 40 25.91 9.04 15.99
N GLY A 41 26.13 9.16 14.69
CA GLY A 41 25.28 8.67 13.62
C GLY A 41 24.16 9.65 13.24
N THR A 42 23.72 9.60 11.98
CA THR A 42 22.71 10.49 11.39
C THR A 42 21.41 10.52 12.18
N GLU A 43 20.97 9.38 12.73
CA GLU A 43 19.72 9.31 13.51
C GLU A 43 19.81 10.10 14.82
N ALA A 44 20.89 9.94 15.59
CA ALA A 44 21.08 10.68 16.83
C ALA A 44 21.36 12.16 16.54
N TRP A 45 22.15 12.44 15.50
CA TRP A 45 22.45 13.80 15.03
C TRP A 45 21.19 14.57 14.66
N CYS A 46 20.36 14.06 13.74
CA CYS A 46 19.14 14.75 13.32
C CYS A 46 18.06 14.82 14.43
N LYS A 47 18.11 13.96 15.47
CA LYS A 47 17.19 14.02 16.63
C LYS A 47 17.67 14.97 17.74
N SER A 48 18.97 15.24 17.82
CA SER A 48 19.60 16.10 18.85
C SER A 48 19.37 17.61 18.67
N PHE A 49 18.37 17.96 17.85
CA PHE A 49 17.97 19.33 17.54
C PHE A 49 17.71 20.23 18.76
N VAL A 50 17.55 19.62 19.93
CA VAL A 50 17.31 20.25 21.22
C VAL A 50 18.47 21.17 21.65
N ASP A 51 19.69 20.98 21.13
CA ASP A 51 20.88 21.70 21.64
C ASP A 51 21.40 22.83 20.72
N GLY A 52 20.70 23.17 19.63
CA GLY A 52 21.08 24.28 18.74
C GLY A 52 22.40 24.09 17.97
N ARG A 53 22.99 22.89 17.99
CA ARG A 53 24.27 22.56 17.33
C ARG A 53 24.12 22.15 15.85
N SER A 54 22.89 21.94 15.40
CA SER A 54 22.59 21.49 14.05
C SER A 54 22.41 22.69 13.10
N PRO A 55 22.97 22.66 11.88
CA PRO A 55 22.79 23.73 10.91
C PRO A 55 21.42 23.71 10.21
N TYR A 56 20.58 22.69 10.46
CA TYR A 56 19.25 22.62 9.86
C TYR A 56 18.23 23.40 10.70
N THR A 57 17.06 23.68 10.14
CA THR A 57 15.97 24.36 10.87
C THR A 57 15.04 23.40 11.61
N SER A 58 15.07 22.11 11.27
CA SER A 58 14.32 21.05 11.97
C SER A 58 14.94 19.66 11.73
N PRO A 59 14.56 18.65 12.55
CA PRO A 59 14.90 17.25 12.28
C PRO A 59 14.50 16.78 10.88
N GLU A 60 13.30 17.17 10.40
CA GLU A 60 12.78 16.77 9.09
C GLU A 60 13.61 17.36 7.96
N ALA A 61 14.07 18.61 8.08
CA ALA A 61 14.99 19.22 7.13
C ALA A 61 16.35 18.48 7.11
N CYS A 62 16.84 18.05 8.26
CA CYS A 62 18.05 17.23 8.38
C CYS A 62 17.88 15.88 7.67
N PHE A 63 16.77 15.17 7.89
CA PHE A 63 16.50 13.89 7.24
C PHE A 63 16.27 14.00 5.73
N LYS A 64 15.63 15.08 5.25
CA LYS A 64 15.44 15.34 3.82
C LYS A 64 16.75 15.58 3.06
N ASP A 65 17.79 16.07 3.74
CA ASP A 65 19.12 16.28 3.18
C ASP A 65 20.00 15.02 3.23
N ARG A 66 19.43 13.86 3.58
CA ARG A 66 20.15 12.59 3.67
C ARG A 66 19.63 11.59 2.65
N ALA A 67 20.54 10.77 2.13
CA ALA A 67 20.19 9.57 1.41
C ALA A 67 19.32 8.68 2.32
N ALA A 68 18.40 7.93 1.72
CA ALA A 68 17.53 7.03 2.46
C ALA A 68 18.37 6.12 3.37
N ARG A 69 17.92 5.95 4.62
CA ARG A 69 18.53 5.00 5.55
C ARG A 69 18.65 3.65 4.83
N PRO A 70 19.85 3.05 4.74
CA PRO A 70 20.01 1.75 4.11
C PRO A 70 19.03 0.78 4.76
N SER A 71 18.09 0.25 3.96
CA SER A 71 17.12 -0.70 4.47
C SER A 71 17.88 -1.86 5.12
N THR A 72 17.37 -2.42 6.21
CA THR A 72 18.02 -3.56 6.90
C THR A 72 18.28 -4.77 5.98
N LYS A 73 17.67 -4.81 4.79
CA LYS A 73 17.96 -5.79 3.73
C LYS A 73 19.30 -5.56 2.99
N ASP A 74 19.85 -4.35 3.04
CA ASP A 74 21.14 -3.97 2.41
C ASP A 74 22.33 -3.91 3.39
N TRP A 75 22.13 -4.26 4.66
CA TRP A 75 23.21 -4.45 5.64
C TRP A 75 24.09 -5.69 5.39
N ARG A 76 24.11 -6.21 4.16
CA ARG A 76 24.95 -7.34 3.73
C ARG A 76 26.45 -7.04 3.81
N GLY A 77 26.84 -5.78 4.04
CA GLY A 77 28.23 -5.36 4.20
C GLY A 77 28.82 -5.54 5.61
N LEU A 78 28.02 -5.74 6.67
CA LEU A 78 28.59 -6.00 8.00
C LEU A 78 28.72 -7.50 8.27
N ALA A 79 29.98 -7.96 8.34
CA ALA A 79 30.39 -9.31 8.67
C ALA A 79 29.74 -9.91 9.95
N ALA A 80 29.20 -9.08 10.84
CA ALA A 80 28.56 -9.50 12.09
C ALA A 80 27.22 -10.25 11.90
N LEU A 81 26.43 -9.96 10.86
CA LEU A 81 25.18 -10.69 10.57
C LEU A 81 25.41 -11.91 9.67
N LYS A 82 26.49 -11.91 8.87
CA LYS A 82 26.95 -13.11 8.17
C LYS A 82 27.30 -14.23 9.16
N LEU A 83 27.86 -13.89 10.32
CA LEU A 83 28.11 -14.81 11.43
C LEU A 83 26.85 -15.37 12.12
N LEU A 84 25.68 -14.77 11.91
CA LEU A 84 24.39 -15.28 12.41
C LEU A 84 23.64 -16.13 11.36
N ARG A 85 24.01 -16.04 10.07
CA ARG A 85 23.49 -16.91 9.00
C ARG A 85 24.44 -18.06 8.62
N SER A 86 25.75 -17.91 8.81
CA SER A 86 26.65 -19.06 8.90
C SER A 86 26.44 -19.68 10.27
N SER A 87 26.18 -20.99 10.31
CA SER A 87 25.92 -21.78 11.51
C SER A 87 26.65 -21.24 12.75
N PRO A 88 25.94 -21.01 13.88
CA PRO A 88 26.55 -20.52 15.11
C PRO A 88 27.76 -21.38 15.49
N PRO A 89 28.82 -20.80 16.09
CA PRO A 89 29.93 -21.58 16.65
C PRO A 89 29.35 -22.49 17.75
N GLY A 90 29.08 -23.75 17.38
CA GLY A 90 28.27 -24.71 18.13
C GLY A 90 27.54 -25.74 17.26
N CYS A 91 27.15 -25.40 16.03
CA CYS A 91 26.51 -26.33 15.07
C CYS A 91 27.55 -27.13 14.21
N GLN A 92 28.84 -27.13 14.56
CA GLN A 92 29.93 -27.68 13.73
C GLN A 92 30.16 -29.20 13.86
N GLY A 93 29.30 -29.95 14.56
CA GLY A 93 29.50 -31.38 14.82
C GLY A 93 28.68 -32.37 13.98
N SER A 94 27.63 -31.92 13.28
CA SER A 94 26.62 -32.81 12.71
C SER A 94 26.44 -32.63 11.20
N GLY A 95 27.46 -33.03 10.42
CA GLY A 95 27.31 -33.46 9.02
C GLY A 95 26.30 -32.72 8.12
N GLY A 96 26.31 -31.39 8.11
CA GLY A 96 25.53 -30.58 7.16
C GLY A 96 24.01 -30.59 7.31
N LYS A 97 23.44 -31.09 8.43
CA LYS A 97 22.00 -30.94 8.68
C LYS A 97 21.72 -29.51 9.19
N GLU A 98 20.84 -28.80 8.52
CA GLU A 98 20.30 -27.51 8.95
C GLU A 98 19.82 -27.59 10.40
N CYS A 99 20.22 -26.63 11.24
CA CYS A 99 19.84 -26.60 12.65
C CYS A 99 18.36 -26.21 12.78
N TYR A 100 17.46 -27.19 12.73
CA TYR A 100 16.03 -27.02 13.00
C TYR A 100 15.74 -27.16 14.50
N GLY A 101 14.74 -26.42 15.00
CA GLY A 101 14.22 -26.56 16.36
C GLY A 101 15.07 -25.98 17.50
N THR A 102 15.32 -26.80 18.53
CA THR A 102 15.91 -26.45 19.84
C THR A 102 17.31 -25.86 19.75
N ASP A 103 18.12 -26.32 18.79
CA ASP A 103 19.54 -25.92 18.69
C ASP A 103 19.70 -24.46 18.25
N ALA A 104 18.80 -23.97 17.40
CA ALA A 104 18.78 -22.57 17.02
C ALA A 104 18.10 -21.67 18.09
N ALA A 105 17.30 -22.24 19.02
CA ALA A 105 16.82 -21.50 20.19
C ALA A 105 17.97 -21.27 21.18
N ALA A 106 18.75 -22.33 21.43
CA ALA A 106 19.96 -22.25 22.24
C ALA A 106 20.99 -21.26 21.67
N ALA A 107 21.00 -21.01 20.35
CA ALA A 107 21.83 -19.98 19.73
C ALA A 107 21.37 -18.56 20.09
N CYS A 108 20.07 -18.26 20.02
CA CYS A 108 19.54 -16.96 20.43
C CYS A 108 19.68 -16.73 21.95
N GLU A 109 19.54 -17.78 22.78
CA GLU A 109 19.69 -17.68 24.25
C GLU A 109 21.07 -17.16 24.68
N LYS A 110 22.11 -17.42 23.87
CA LYS A 110 23.49 -16.99 24.16
C LYS A 110 23.75 -15.49 23.90
N ILE A 111 22.85 -14.80 23.18
CA ILE A 111 23.03 -13.37 22.84
C ILE A 111 22.77 -12.53 24.08
N GLN A 112 23.78 -11.89 24.69
CA GLN A 112 23.61 -11.12 25.93
C GLN A 112 22.75 -9.85 25.78
N ASP A 113 22.84 -9.19 24.63
CA ASP A 113 22.08 -7.97 24.34
C ASP A 113 20.59 -8.30 24.12
N LEU A 114 19.71 -7.69 24.92
CA LEU A 114 18.28 -7.97 24.89
C LEU A 114 17.63 -7.60 23.55
N PHE A 115 18.10 -6.52 22.91
CA PHE A 115 17.54 -6.07 21.64
C PHE A 115 17.90 -7.05 20.51
N LEU A 116 19.17 -7.43 20.40
CA LEU A 116 19.63 -8.43 19.41
C LEU A 116 19.04 -9.81 19.67
N ARG A 117 18.84 -10.18 20.93
CA ARG A 117 18.15 -11.43 21.30
C ARG A 117 16.71 -11.42 20.82
N LYS A 118 15.97 -10.33 21.04
CA LYS A 118 14.59 -10.17 20.55
C LYS A 118 14.50 -10.25 19.03
N GLU A 119 15.38 -9.57 18.32
CA GLU A 119 15.46 -9.64 16.85
C GLU A 119 15.78 -11.07 16.37
N CYS A 120 16.67 -11.79 17.07
CA CYS A 120 17.00 -13.19 16.77
C CYS A 120 15.76 -14.10 16.89
N TYR A 121 14.95 -13.96 17.95
CA TYR A 121 13.73 -14.74 18.09
C TYR A 121 12.62 -14.31 17.14
N ALA A 122 12.50 -13.01 16.82
CA ALA A 122 11.49 -12.50 15.89
C ALA A 122 11.73 -12.95 14.45
N ALA A 123 12.99 -13.16 14.05
CA ALA A 123 13.36 -13.62 12.72
C ALA A 123 13.15 -15.13 12.49
N ARG A 124 12.70 -15.87 13.51
CA ARG A 124 12.52 -17.33 13.43
C ARG A 124 11.06 -17.69 13.20
N GLU A 125 10.88 -18.78 12.45
CA GLU A 125 9.56 -19.40 12.29
C GLU A 125 9.07 -19.90 13.65
N LYS A 126 7.86 -19.48 14.02
CA LYS A 126 7.30 -19.75 15.35
C LYS A 126 6.80 -21.19 15.37
N GLU A 127 7.43 -22.05 16.17
CA GLU A 127 6.87 -23.38 16.44
C GLU A 127 5.51 -23.26 17.15
N PRO A 128 4.49 -24.04 16.77
CA PRO A 128 3.20 -24.06 17.45
C PRO A 128 3.38 -24.46 18.91
N TRP A 129 2.70 -23.76 19.84
CA TRP A 129 2.66 -24.20 21.24
C TRP A 129 1.84 -25.48 21.32
N LEU A 130 2.40 -26.53 21.92
CA LEU A 130 1.66 -27.74 22.18
C LEU A 130 0.68 -27.46 23.33
N SER A 131 -0.59 -27.82 23.14
CA SER A 131 -1.52 -27.76 24.26
C SER A 131 -1.09 -28.73 25.35
N LEU A 132 -1.35 -28.39 26.62
CA LEU A 132 -1.17 -29.29 27.76
C LEU A 132 -1.85 -30.65 27.57
N ALA A 133 -2.93 -30.68 26.77
CA ALA A 133 -3.69 -31.88 26.46
C ALA A 133 -3.13 -32.70 25.28
N SER A 134 -2.09 -32.22 24.58
CA SER A 134 -1.51 -32.94 23.45
C SER A 134 -0.82 -34.23 23.92
N GLN A 135 -1.00 -35.31 23.15
CA GLN A 135 -0.41 -36.63 23.42
C GLN A 135 1.11 -36.55 23.66
N ALA A 136 1.79 -35.65 22.94
CA ALA A 136 3.22 -35.38 23.07
C ALA A 136 3.66 -34.89 24.47
N CYS A 137 2.76 -34.22 25.20
CA CYS A 137 3.00 -33.80 26.59
C CYS A 137 2.67 -34.89 27.61
N LEU A 138 1.76 -35.80 27.28
CA LEU A 138 1.31 -36.89 28.17
C LEU A 138 2.31 -38.05 28.23
N ASP A 139 2.95 -38.38 27.11
CA ASP A 139 3.82 -39.56 27.02
C ASP A 139 5.18 -39.39 27.71
N GLY A 140 5.48 -38.21 28.27
CA GLY A 140 6.74 -37.91 28.96
C GLY A 140 8.00 -38.07 28.11
N SER A 141 7.84 -38.33 26.80
CA SER A 141 8.89 -38.65 25.84
C SER A 141 9.61 -37.41 25.30
N ALA A 142 9.16 -36.20 25.67
CA ALA A 142 9.89 -34.96 25.47
C ALA A 142 11.12 -34.93 26.39
N THR A 143 12.17 -35.64 26.00
CA THR A 143 13.41 -35.86 26.76
C THR A 143 14.32 -34.64 26.89
N GLY A 144 13.84 -33.41 26.65
CA GLY A 144 14.72 -32.23 26.58
C GLY A 144 14.22 -30.93 27.20
N ASP A 145 12.95 -30.58 27.08
CA ASP A 145 12.47 -29.29 27.61
C ASP A 145 10.97 -29.38 27.96
N ARG A 146 10.65 -29.58 29.26
CA ARG A 146 9.26 -29.57 29.78
C ARG A 146 8.54 -28.23 29.57
N SER A 147 9.24 -27.21 29.07
CA SER A 147 8.69 -25.88 28.86
C SER A 147 7.64 -25.80 27.74
N SER A 148 7.65 -26.72 26.77
CA SER A 148 6.62 -26.78 25.71
C SER A 148 5.27 -27.31 26.22
N CYS A 149 5.22 -27.86 27.43
CA CYS A 149 4.02 -28.46 28.03
C CYS A 149 3.48 -27.66 29.23
N LEU A 150 4.00 -26.46 29.48
CA LEU A 150 3.42 -25.54 30.46
C LEU A 150 2.34 -24.69 29.77
N ASP A 151 1.30 -24.34 30.54
CA ASP A 151 0.36 -23.29 30.13
C ASP A 151 1.16 -22.04 29.74
N LEU A 152 0.77 -21.38 28.65
CA LEU A 152 1.54 -20.26 28.13
C LEU A 152 1.75 -19.16 29.19
N ASN A 153 0.74 -18.88 30.00
CA ASN A 153 0.84 -17.87 31.06
C ASN A 153 1.81 -18.31 32.15
N GLU A 154 1.79 -19.59 32.53
CA GLU A 154 2.72 -20.14 33.51
C GLU A 154 4.16 -20.20 32.97
N TRP A 155 4.34 -20.52 31.69
CA TRP A 155 5.66 -20.46 31.07
C TRP A 155 6.20 -19.04 31.00
N CYS A 156 5.38 -18.07 30.58
CA CYS A 156 5.79 -16.66 30.49
C CYS A 156 6.10 -16.03 31.85
N LYS A 157 5.67 -16.64 32.96
CA LYS A 157 6.08 -16.26 34.33
C LYS A 157 7.46 -16.80 34.72
N THR A 158 7.98 -17.82 34.04
CA THR A 158 9.28 -18.44 34.37
C THR A 158 10.45 -17.46 34.18
N ALA A 159 11.52 -17.66 34.95
CA ALA A 159 12.75 -16.88 34.81
C ALA A 159 13.36 -17.01 33.40
N LYS A 160 13.25 -18.19 32.78
CA LYS A 160 13.73 -18.46 31.40
C LYS A 160 12.96 -17.60 30.39
N ALA A 161 11.63 -17.57 30.45
CA ALA A 161 10.83 -16.74 29.56
C ALA A 161 11.06 -15.24 29.78
N LYS A 162 11.13 -14.78 31.04
CA LYS A 162 11.48 -13.38 31.35
C LYS A 162 12.87 -13.00 30.85
N PHE A 163 13.84 -13.91 30.91
CA PHE A 163 15.18 -13.70 30.35
C PHE A 163 15.14 -13.61 28.82
N ILE A 164 14.33 -14.43 28.15
CA ILE A 164 14.22 -14.43 26.69
C ILE A 164 13.48 -13.19 26.17
N TYR A 165 12.31 -12.88 26.73
CA TYR A 165 11.40 -11.85 26.22
C TYR A 165 11.52 -10.50 26.95
N GLY A 166 12.23 -10.46 28.07
CA GLY A 166 12.42 -9.27 28.91
C GLY A 166 11.31 -9.06 29.95
N SER A 167 10.07 -9.49 29.69
CA SER A 167 8.98 -9.47 30.66
C SER A 167 7.93 -10.55 30.36
N THR A 168 7.02 -10.78 31.30
CA THR A 168 5.90 -11.72 31.14
C THR A 168 4.91 -11.20 30.10
N GLU A 169 4.64 -9.90 30.09
CA GLU A 169 3.71 -9.24 29.17
C GLU A 169 4.24 -9.29 27.73
N VAL A 170 5.55 -9.06 27.54
CA VAL A 170 6.19 -9.20 26.22
C VAL A 170 6.17 -10.66 25.78
N CYS A 171 6.41 -11.61 26.69
CA CYS A 171 6.32 -13.03 26.39
C CYS A 171 4.91 -13.43 25.92
N GLN A 172 3.88 -13.06 26.68
CA GLN A 172 2.48 -13.31 26.35
C GLN A 172 2.12 -12.64 25.03
N GLY A 173 2.43 -11.36 24.82
CA GLY A 173 2.17 -10.69 23.55
C GLY A 173 2.92 -11.30 22.35
N PHE A 174 4.10 -11.91 22.57
CA PHE A 174 4.83 -12.61 21.51
C PHE A 174 4.27 -14.00 21.19
N ARG A 175 3.65 -14.65 22.18
CA ARG A 175 3.34 -16.08 22.21
C ARG A 175 1.86 -16.41 22.34
N ASP A 176 0.97 -15.44 22.58
CA ASP A 176 -0.47 -15.54 22.37
C ASP A 176 -0.66 -15.80 20.87
N LEU A 177 -0.45 -17.06 20.49
CA LEU A 177 -0.78 -17.61 19.20
C LEU A 177 -2.29 -17.75 19.25
N ALA A 178 -2.94 -16.62 19.05
CA ALA A 178 -4.33 -16.56 18.72
C ALA A 178 -4.58 -17.69 17.70
N SER A 179 -5.55 -18.57 17.98
CA SER A 179 -5.79 -19.75 17.13
C SER A 179 -5.87 -19.29 15.69
N SER A 180 -5.21 -20.01 14.77
CA SER A 180 -5.27 -19.63 13.36
C SER A 180 -6.71 -19.58 12.92
N TRP A 181 -7.12 -18.49 12.28
CA TRP A 181 -8.44 -18.41 11.67
C TRP A 181 -8.68 -19.61 10.75
N LYS A 182 -9.84 -20.24 10.87
CA LYS A 182 -10.24 -21.44 10.12
C LYS A 182 -11.37 -21.07 9.16
N GLN A 183 -11.17 -21.37 7.87
CA GLN A 183 -12.26 -21.45 6.90
C GLN A 183 -13.16 -22.65 7.25
N PRO A 184 -14.47 -22.58 6.97
CA PRO A 184 -15.31 -23.78 6.99
C PRO A 184 -14.72 -24.84 6.06
N SER A 185 -14.69 -26.10 6.52
CA SER A 185 -14.26 -27.20 5.66
C SER A 185 -15.28 -27.44 4.55
N GLN A 186 -14.83 -27.91 3.39
CA GLN A 186 -15.74 -28.26 2.30
C GLN A 186 -16.64 -29.43 2.71
N GLU A 187 -17.92 -29.36 2.32
CA GLU A 187 -18.96 -30.32 2.68
C GLU A 187 -18.52 -31.76 2.36
N GLY A 188 -18.14 -32.53 3.39
CA GLY A 188 -17.80 -33.96 3.26
C GLY A 188 -16.70 -34.47 4.18
N GLU A 189 -15.81 -33.62 4.66
CA GLU A 189 -14.67 -34.06 5.50
C GLU A 189 -14.98 -34.03 7.01
N CYS A 190 -16.03 -33.33 7.43
CA CYS A 190 -16.40 -33.27 8.83
C CYS A 190 -17.27 -34.47 9.24
N ARG A 191 -16.72 -35.32 10.11
CA ARG A 191 -17.50 -36.31 10.88
C ARG A 191 -17.44 -35.95 12.36
N GLY A 192 -18.09 -34.87 12.75
CA GLY A 192 -18.08 -34.38 14.14
C GLY A 192 -19.05 -33.21 14.34
N ASP A 193 -19.62 -33.16 15.55
CA ASP A 193 -20.61 -32.17 15.94
C ASP A 193 -19.92 -30.96 16.58
N GLY A 194 -19.68 -29.90 15.80
CA GLY A 194 -19.51 -28.53 16.33
C GLY A 194 -18.08 -28.04 16.54
N ASP A 195 -17.07 -28.77 16.12
CA ASP A 195 -15.67 -28.34 16.18
C ASP A 195 -15.45 -27.12 15.28
N GLU A 196 -14.69 -26.13 15.77
CA GLU A 196 -14.29 -24.95 14.98
C GLU A 196 -13.55 -25.34 13.68
N GLU A 197 -12.81 -26.44 13.71
CA GLU A 197 -12.10 -26.98 12.54
C GLU A 197 -13.05 -27.35 11.40
N CYS A 198 -14.27 -27.78 11.74
CA CYS A 198 -15.28 -28.06 10.74
C CYS A 198 -16.04 -26.82 10.32
N GLN A 199 -16.63 -26.12 11.30
CA GLN A 199 -17.59 -25.05 11.04
C GLN A 199 -16.94 -23.77 10.55
N GLY A 200 -15.62 -23.64 10.75
CA GLY A 200 -14.90 -22.40 10.57
C GLY A 200 -15.08 -21.46 11.75
N THR A 201 -14.13 -20.55 11.89
CA THR A 201 -14.06 -19.60 13.00
C THR A 201 -15.29 -18.71 13.11
N GLU A 202 -15.85 -18.28 11.98
CA GLU A 202 -16.98 -17.34 11.98
C GLU A 202 -18.28 -17.99 12.43
N SER A 203 -18.54 -19.23 12.03
CA SER A 203 -19.68 -20.00 12.51
C SER A 203 -19.51 -20.36 13.98
N PHE A 204 -18.33 -20.83 14.37
CA PHE A 204 -18.01 -21.20 15.75
C PHE A 204 -18.16 -20.02 16.72
N CYS A 205 -17.51 -18.89 16.44
CA CYS A 205 -17.66 -17.69 17.26
C CYS A 205 -19.07 -17.07 17.11
N GLY A 206 -19.69 -17.19 15.94
CA GLY A 206 -21.05 -16.68 15.70
C GLY A 206 -22.13 -17.36 16.53
N ALA A 207 -21.89 -18.60 16.97
CA ALA A 207 -22.81 -19.35 17.81
C ALA A 207 -23.01 -18.76 19.21
N PHE A 208 -22.10 -17.92 19.71
CA PHE A 208 -22.27 -17.23 20.99
C PHE A 208 -23.41 -16.21 20.90
N VAL A 209 -24.41 -16.34 21.77
CA VAL A 209 -25.58 -15.44 21.81
C VAL A 209 -25.17 -14.06 22.32
N ASP A 210 -24.30 -14.02 23.35
CA ASP A 210 -23.78 -12.78 23.90
C ASP A 210 -22.75 -12.14 22.95
N ARG A 211 -22.91 -10.83 22.73
CA ARG A 211 -22.06 -10.07 21.80
C ARG A 211 -20.63 -9.91 22.32
N GLU A 212 -20.45 -9.70 23.62
CA GLU A 212 -19.14 -9.49 24.21
C GLU A 212 -18.32 -10.80 24.17
N GLU A 213 -18.95 -11.94 24.51
CA GLU A 213 -18.33 -13.26 24.39
C GLU A 213 -17.95 -13.59 22.95
N ARG A 214 -18.82 -13.27 21.98
CA ARG A 214 -18.54 -13.45 20.55
C ARG A 214 -17.34 -12.60 20.09
N LEU A 215 -17.29 -11.33 20.46
CA LEU A 215 -16.17 -10.45 20.08
C LEU A 215 -14.87 -10.87 20.77
N LYS A 216 -14.94 -11.34 22.01
CA LYS A 216 -13.80 -11.92 22.73
C LYS A 216 -13.30 -13.18 22.02
N CYS A 217 -14.20 -14.07 21.59
CA CYS A 217 -13.88 -15.23 20.76
C CYS A 217 -13.06 -14.81 19.53
N PHE A 218 -13.53 -13.84 18.75
CA PHE A 218 -12.77 -13.33 17.60
C PHE A 218 -11.41 -12.75 17.99
N ALA A 219 -11.34 -11.94 19.05
CA ALA A 219 -10.10 -11.31 19.51
C ALA A 219 -9.00 -12.31 19.91
N GLU A 220 -9.39 -13.52 20.34
CA GLU A 220 -8.49 -14.63 20.67
C GLU A 220 -8.00 -15.42 19.44
N ARG A 221 -8.38 -15.03 18.22
CA ARG A 221 -7.94 -15.67 16.97
C ARG A 221 -7.06 -14.77 16.14
N ARG A 222 -6.25 -15.38 15.28
CA ARG A 222 -5.58 -14.61 14.23
C ARG A 222 -6.65 -13.98 13.36
N ARG A 223 -6.36 -12.77 12.91
CA ARG A 223 -7.21 -12.07 11.95
C ARG A 223 -7.30 -12.91 10.69
N ALA A 224 -8.51 -13.08 10.20
CA ALA A 224 -8.72 -13.65 8.88
C ALA A 224 -8.02 -12.77 7.84
N PRO A 225 -7.46 -13.35 6.76
CA PRO A 225 -6.90 -12.56 5.68
C PRO A 225 -7.91 -11.55 5.13
N PHE A 226 -7.42 -10.37 4.77
CA PHE A 226 -8.23 -9.39 4.05
C PHE A 226 -8.29 -9.81 2.59
N SER A 227 -9.49 -10.16 2.12
CA SER A 227 -9.74 -10.54 0.74
C SER A 227 -10.10 -9.31 -0.09
N VAL A 228 -9.48 -9.20 -1.25
CA VAL A 228 -9.89 -8.22 -2.26
C VAL A 228 -10.98 -8.81 -3.14
N VAL A 229 -11.67 -7.96 -3.90
CA VAL A 229 -12.65 -8.42 -4.89
C VAL A 229 -11.95 -9.36 -5.89
N TYR A 230 -12.55 -10.54 -6.10
CA TYR A 230 -11.99 -11.62 -6.89
C TYR A 230 -10.58 -12.06 -6.41
N SER A 231 -10.48 -12.45 -5.14
CA SER A 231 -9.25 -12.99 -4.57
C SER A 231 -8.97 -14.42 -5.03
N ALA A 232 -7.71 -14.86 -4.87
CA ALA A 232 -7.33 -16.24 -5.15
C ALA A 232 -8.17 -17.23 -4.34
N GLY A 233 -8.88 -18.13 -5.02
CA GLY A 233 -9.82 -19.06 -4.41
C GLY A 233 -11.29 -18.65 -4.48
N CYS A 234 -11.62 -17.49 -5.09
CA CYS A 234 -12.98 -17.23 -5.54
C CYS A 234 -13.38 -18.29 -6.58
N SER A 235 -14.34 -19.14 -6.22
CA SER A 235 -15.00 -20.05 -7.17
C SER A 235 -16.17 -19.34 -7.84
N GLU A 236 -16.80 -19.96 -8.84
CA GLU A 236 -17.94 -19.38 -9.59
C GLU A 236 -19.14 -18.96 -8.71
N HIS A 237 -19.16 -19.32 -7.42
CA HIS A 237 -20.20 -18.93 -6.47
C HIS A 237 -19.93 -17.55 -5.84
N GLN A 238 -20.65 -16.55 -6.36
CA GLN A 238 -20.45 -15.10 -6.18
C GLN A 238 -20.84 -14.51 -4.81
N THR A 239 -21.12 -15.30 -3.76
CA THR A 239 -21.61 -14.74 -2.48
C THR A 239 -20.60 -14.78 -1.34
N TYR A 240 -19.40 -15.33 -1.58
CA TYR A 240 -18.38 -15.45 -0.53
C TYR A 240 -17.50 -14.20 -0.46
N GLU A 241 -16.96 -13.93 0.73
CA GLU A 241 -16.01 -12.84 0.97
C GLU A 241 -14.82 -12.88 0.00
N LEU A 242 -14.36 -14.08 -0.39
CA LEU A 242 -13.27 -14.25 -1.35
C LEU A 242 -13.59 -13.65 -2.72
N CYS A 243 -14.87 -13.60 -3.11
CA CYS A 243 -15.32 -13.07 -4.39
C CYS A 243 -15.68 -11.59 -4.31
N ASN A 244 -16.44 -11.19 -3.28
CA ASN A 244 -16.91 -9.81 -3.15
C ASN A 244 -15.90 -8.88 -2.48
N GLY A 245 -14.87 -9.45 -1.86
CA GLY A 245 -13.92 -8.71 -1.03
C GLY A 245 -14.45 -8.42 0.37
N THR A 246 -13.52 -8.25 1.31
CA THR A 246 -13.81 -8.00 2.73
C THR A 246 -14.61 -6.72 2.96
N VAL A 247 -14.41 -5.68 2.13
CA VAL A 247 -15.16 -4.42 2.26
C VAL A 247 -16.64 -4.62 2.03
N ASP A 248 -17.02 -5.19 0.88
CA ASP A 248 -18.42 -5.49 0.59
C ASP A 248 -18.99 -6.48 1.59
N TRP A 249 -18.22 -7.53 1.90
CA TRP A 249 -18.64 -8.54 2.86
C TRP A 249 -18.96 -7.96 4.24
N CYS A 250 -18.14 -7.04 4.76
CA CYS A 250 -18.39 -6.38 6.05
C CYS A 250 -19.62 -5.46 6.04
N ARG A 251 -20.12 -5.03 4.88
CA ARG A 251 -21.38 -4.27 4.73
C ARG A 251 -22.62 -5.16 4.76
N GLN A 252 -22.47 -6.45 4.47
CA GLN A 252 -23.59 -7.38 4.42
C GLN A 252 -24.22 -7.53 5.80
N SER A 253 -25.55 -7.65 5.83
CA SER A 253 -26.32 -7.72 7.08
C SER A 253 -25.92 -8.89 7.98
N SER A 254 -25.54 -10.03 7.41
CA SER A 254 -25.01 -11.20 8.13
C SER A 254 -23.71 -10.89 8.87
N SER A 255 -22.75 -10.25 8.20
CA SER A 255 -21.46 -9.84 8.78
C SER A 255 -21.65 -8.76 9.84
N VAL A 256 -22.52 -7.78 9.57
CA VAL A 256 -22.87 -6.75 10.56
C VAL A 256 -23.55 -7.38 11.79
N ALA A 257 -24.40 -8.38 11.63
CA ALA A 257 -24.97 -9.11 12.76
C ALA A 257 -23.91 -9.88 13.55
N LEU A 258 -22.88 -10.39 12.87
CA LEU A 258 -21.78 -11.14 13.48
C LEU A 258 -20.84 -10.23 14.30
N TYR A 259 -20.36 -9.12 13.72
CA TYR A 259 -19.38 -8.22 14.34
C TYR A 259 -20.01 -6.99 15.05
N GLY A 260 -21.30 -6.77 14.83
CA GLY A 260 -22.10 -5.67 15.37
C GLY A 260 -22.03 -4.35 14.58
N SER A 261 -21.06 -4.19 13.67
CA SER A 261 -20.96 -3.07 12.74
C SER A 261 -19.97 -3.38 11.60
N GLU A 262 -20.09 -2.66 10.47
CA GLU A 262 -19.10 -2.70 9.37
C GLU A 262 -17.70 -2.31 9.88
N THR A 263 -17.60 -1.25 10.68
CA THR A 263 -16.32 -0.77 11.24
C THR A 263 -15.64 -1.84 12.10
N ASN A 264 -16.38 -2.53 12.97
CA ASN A 264 -15.80 -3.58 13.81
C ASN A 264 -15.29 -4.76 12.97
N CYS A 265 -16.03 -5.12 11.92
CA CYS A 265 -15.63 -6.14 10.96
C CYS A 265 -14.31 -5.76 10.27
N LEU A 266 -14.23 -4.54 9.74
CA LEU A 266 -13.02 -4.03 9.08
C LEU A 266 -11.82 -3.93 10.04
N ASP A 267 -12.03 -3.44 11.26
CA ASP A 267 -10.98 -3.34 12.28
C ASP A 267 -10.43 -4.71 12.67
N PHE A 268 -11.31 -5.71 12.79
CA PHE A 268 -10.93 -7.10 13.04
C PHE A 268 -10.10 -7.66 11.88
N ARG A 269 -10.55 -7.48 10.64
CA ARG A 269 -9.86 -7.95 9.43
C ARG A 269 -8.52 -7.23 9.24
N GLY A 270 -8.42 -5.99 9.68
CA GLY A 270 -7.21 -5.18 9.65
C GLY A 270 -7.03 -4.43 8.34
N LYS A 271 -5.77 -4.12 8.02
CA LYS A 271 -5.45 -3.31 6.85
C LYS A 271 -5.53 -4.15 5.58
N THR A 272 -6.01 -3.52 4.51
CA THR A 272 -5.94 -4.06 3.16
C THR A 272 -4.53 -4.54 2.85
N SER A 273 -4.43 -5.70 2.22
CA SER A 273 -3.18 -6.25 1.69
C SER A 273 -2.52 -5.28 0.70
N ALA A 274 -1.23 -5.51 0.40
CA ALA A 274 -0.59 -4.81 -0.71
C ALA A 274 -1.40 -5.01 -2.01
N LEU A 275 -1.36 -4.01 -2.89
CA LEU A 275 -2.01 -4.10 -4.19
C LEU A 275 -1.54 -5.37 -4.92
N LEU A 276 -2.48 -6.08 -5.53
CA LEU A 276 -2.15 -7.21 -6.39
C LEU A 276 -1.53 -6.69 -7.69
N LYS A 277 -0.61 -7.46 -8.26
CA LYS A 277 -0.03 -7.09 -9.56
C LYS A 277 -1.10 -7.12 -10.63
N TRP A 278 -1.05 -6.15 -11.53
CA TRP A 278 -1.82 -6.20 -12.78
C TRP A 278 -1.34 -7.38 -13.64
N GLN A 279 -2.27 -8.17 -14.15
CA GLN A 279 -1.99 -9.35 -14.98
C GLN A 279 -2.56 -9.16 -16.38
N LEU A 280 -1.73 -9.38 -17.39
CA LEU A 280 -2.19 -9.49 -18.78
C LEU A 280 -2.76 -10.89 -18.99
N LYS A 281 -3.71 -10.99 -19.92
CA LYS A 281 -4.24 -12.28 -20.36
C LYS A 281 -3.12 -13.17 -20.89
N GLU A 282 -3.09 -14.43 -20.45
CA GLU A 282 -2.16 -15.44 -20.95
C GLU A 282 -2.73 -16.08 -22.23
N GLU A 283 -1.86 -16.34 -23.22
CA GLU A 283 -2.27 -17.11 -24.40
C GLU A 283 -2.42 -18.60 -24.03
N ASP A 284 -3.38 -19.29 -24.64
CA ASP A 284 -3.60 -20.75 -24.49
C ASP A 284 -3.95 -21.27 -23.08
N CYS A 285 -4.48 -20.42 -22.21
CA CYS A 285 -5.01 -20.84 -20.91
C CYS A 285 -6.54 -21.04 -20.96
N SER A 286 -7.09 -21.88 -20.07
CA SER A 286 -8.53 -22.23 -20.08
C SER A 286 -9.22 -22.13 -18.73
N ASP A 287 -8.47 -21.86 -17.65
CA ASP A 287 -9.07 -21.67 -16.33
C ASP A 287 -9.63 -20.26 -16.15
N ALA A 288 -10.56 -20.10 -15.20
CA ALA A 288 -11.16 -18.80 -14.90
C ALA A 288 -10.29 -17.93 -13.97
N SER A 289 -9.01 -18.26 -13.76
CA SER A 289 -8.16 -17.46 -12.87
C SER A 289 -7.81 -16.11 -13.50
N GLU A 290 -7.49 -15.14 -12.65
CA GLU A 290 -6.94 -13.85 -13.10
C GLU A 290 -5.60 -14.00 -13.83
N GLN A 291 -4.84 -15.06 -13.52
CA GLN A 291 -3.59 -15.36 -14.22
C GLN A 291 -3.84 -15.77 -15.67
N CYS A 292 -4.89 -16.54 -15.91
CA CYS A 292 -5.27 -16.90 -17.25
C CYS A 292 -5.95 -15.74 -17.99
N LEU A 293 -7.05 -15.24 -17.43
CA LEU A 293 -7.92 -14.29 -18.14
C LEU A 293 -7.36 -12.86 -18.17
N GLY A 294 -6.45 -12.53 -17.26
CA GLY A 294 -5.97 -11.17 -17.03
C GLY A 294 -6.91 -10.35 -16.16
N THR A 295 -6.35 -9.33 -15.50
CA THR A 295 -7.07 -8.45 -14.57
C THR A 295 -8.25 -7.73 -15.23
N GLU A 296 -8.07 -7.25 -16.46
CA GLU A 296 -9.09 -6.50 -17.19
C GLU A 296 -10.34 -7.35 -17.45
N GLU A 297 -10.16 -8.55 -17.99
CA GLU A 297 -11.26 -9.47 -18.28
C GLU A 297 -11.97 -9.91 -16.99
N VAL A 298 -11.21 -10.26 -15.94
CA VAL A 298 -11.77 -10.64 -14.65
C VAL A 298 -12.63 -9.53 -14.07
N CYS A 299 -12.09 -8.32 -13.92
CA CYS A 299 -12.80 -7.22 -13.28
C CYS A 299 -13.99 -6.73 -14.14
N ASN A 300 -13.93 -6.82 -15.47
CA ASN A 300 -15.04 -6.38 -16.32
C ASN A 300 -16.10 -7.46 -16.59
N THR A 301 -15.76 -8.74 -16.58
CA THR A 301 -16.68 -9.82 -16.98
C THR A 301 -17.16 -10.66 -15.82
N LEU A 302 -16.28 -11.01 -14.87
CA LEU A 302 -16.59 -11.95 -13.79
C LEU A 302 -17.03 -11.26 -12.50
N VAL A 303 -16.69 -9.97 -12.33
CA VAL A 303 -17.05 -9.18 -11.16
C VAL A 303 -18.35 -8.40 -11.41
N PRO A 304 -19.30 -8.41 -10.45
CA PRO A 304 -20.51 -7.59 -10.51
C PRO A 304 -20.22 -6.12 -10.79
N ALA A 305 -21.10 -5.46 -11.55
CA ALA A 305 -20.89 -4.10 -12.05
C ALA A 305 -20.59 -3.07 -10.94
N ASP A 306 -21.20 -3.24 -9.78
CA ASP A 306 -21.06 -2.41 -8.58
C ASP A 306 -19.73 -2.63 -7.83
N LEU A 307 -19.05 -3.76 -8.04
CA LEU A 307 -17.77 -4.10 -7.40
C LEU A 307 -16.55 -3.94 -8.31
N ARG A 308 -16.73 -3.56 -9.58
CA ARG A 308 -15.63 -3.45 -10.55
C ARG A 308 -14.60 -2.39 -10.14
N ASP A 309 -15.06 -1.29 -9.58
CA ASP A 309 -14.18 -0.20 -9.14
C ASP A 309 -13.27 -0.64 -8.00
N ASP A 310 -13.81 -1.40 -7.05
CA ASP A 310 -13.05 -2.00 -5.95
C ASP A 310 -12.12 -3.11 -6.45
N CYS A 311 -12.53 -3.87 -7.48
CA CYS A 311 -11.66 -4.83 -8.16
C CYS A 311 -10.43 -4.15 -8.74
N PHE A 312 -10.60 -3.08 -9.52
CA PHE A 312 -9.47 -2.34 -10.09
C PHE A 312 -8.62 -1.63 -9.03
N ALA A 313 -9.24 -1.04 -8.01
CA ALA A 313 -8.52 -0.34 -6.94
C ALA A 313 -7.64 -1.27 -6.08
N ALA A 314 -7.94 -2.57 -6.07
CA ALA A 314 -7.14 -3.59 -5.39
C ALA A 314 -5.91 -4.07 -6.19
N ARG A 315 -5.77 -3.65 -7.46
CA ARG A 315 -4.60 -3.95 -8.30
C ARG A 315 -3.71 -2.73 -8.48
N GLU A 316 -2.46 -2.99 -8.86
CA GLU A 316 -1.60 -1.98 -9.48
C GLU A 316 -2.27 -1.47 -10.77
N SER A 317 -2.12 -0.18 -11.07
CA SER A 317 -2.63 0.37 -12.33
C SER A 317 -1.89 -0.25 -13.52
N PRO A 318 -2.60 -0.56 -14.62
CA PRO A 318 -1.94 -1.00 -15.85
C PRO A 318 -0.99 0.08 -16.37
N PRO A 319 0.09 -0.31 -17.07
CA PRO A 319 0.97 0.66 -17.71
C PRO A 319 0.22 1.43 -18.81
N PHE A 320 0.57 2.71 -18.95
CA PHE A 320 0.11 3.53 -20.06
C PHE A 320 1.02 3.31 -21.27
N LEU A 321 0.51 2.68 -22.32
CA LEU A 321 1.29 2.26 -23.49
C LEU A 321 1.20 3.29 -24.63
N PRO A 322 2.33 3.71 -25.22
CA PRO A 322 2.31 4.40 -26.50
C PRO A 322 1.91 3.44 -27.62
N ALA A 323 1.36 3.97 -28.72
CA ALA A 323 1.06 3.18 -29.91
C ALA A 323 2.33 2.54 -30.48
N ASN A 324 2.26 1.27 -30.88
CA ASN A 324 3.37 0.55 -31.48
C ASN A 324 2.94 -0.16 -32.77
N ALA A 325 3.21 0.49 -33.91
CA ALA A 325 2.88 -0.03 -35.24
C ALA A 325 3.53 -1.40 -35.54
N GLU A 326 4.69 -1.72 -34.95
CA GLU A 326 5.36 -3.00 -35.17
C GLU A 326 4.64 -4.19 -34.50
N SER A 327 3.82 -3.90 -33.49
CA SER A 327 2.99 -4.91 -32.81
C SER A 327 1.63 -5.13 -33.46
N CYS A 328 1.27 -4.31 -34.44
CA CYS A 328 0.03 -4.46 -35.19
C CYS A 328 0.16 -5.61 -36.20
N SER A 329 -0.61 -6.68 -35.99
CA SER A 329 -0.72 -7.78 -36.94
C SER A 329 -1.96 -7.60 -37.82
N ASP A 330 -1.83 -7.79 -39.14
CA ASP A 330 -2.98 -7.76 -40.06
C ASP A 330 -3.98 -8.90 -39.82
N ASP A 331 -3.54 -9.98 -39.15
CA ASP A 331 -4.32 -11.19 -38.92
C ASP A 331 -5.07 -11.20 -37.57
N LYS A 332 -4.76 -10.27 -36.66
CA LYS A 332 -5.39 -10.18 -35.33
C LYS A 332 -6.07 -8.81 -35.15
N PRO A 333 -7.20 -8.73 -34.43
CA PRO A 333 -7.74 -7.45 -34.01
C PRO A 333 -6.66 -6.63 -33.29
N ALA A 334 -6.52 -5.36 -33.65
CA ALA A 334 -5.56 -4.46 -33.02
C ALA A 334 -5.83 -4.39 -31.52
N ASP A 335 -4.82 -4.71 -30.71
CA ASP A 335 -4.88 -4.66 -29.24
C ASP A 335 -4.38 -3.31 -28.71
N GLU A 336 -4.34 -3.17 -27.38
CA GLU A 336 -3.85 -1.95 -26.74
C GLU A 336 -2.37 -1.68 -27.03
N ILE A 337 -1.55 -2.71 -27.22
CA ILE A 337 -0.12 -2.54 -27.52
C ILE A 337 0.06 -1.92 -28.91
N CYS A 338 -0.73 -2.39 -29.88
CA CYS A 338 -0.75 -1.85 -31.24
C CYS A 338 -1.26 -0.40 -31.27
N LEU A 339 -2.45 -0.14 -30.72
CA LEU A 339 -3.10 1.18 -30.83
C LEU A 339 -2.57 2.21 -29.83
N GLY A 340 -1.96 1.76 -28.74
CA GLY A 340 -1.66 2.58 -27.57
C GLY A 340 -2.90 2.82 -26.70
N THR A 341 -2.67 3.05 -25.41
CA THR A 341 -3.72 3.20 -24.40
C THR A 341 -4.75 4.26 -24.74
N GLN A 342 -4.32 5.42 -25.24
CA GLN A 342 -5.22 6.53 -25.51
C GLN A 342 -6.26 6.14 -26.58
N ALA A 343 -5.80 5.62 -27.72
CA ALA A 343 -6.68 5.22 -28.82
C ALA A 343 -7.51 3.99 -28.43
N TRP A 344 -6.91 3.03 -27.73
CA TRP A 344 -7.62 1.87 -27.19
C TRP A 344 -8.79 2.28 -26.28
N CYS A 345 -8.56 3.12 -25.27
CA CYS A 345 -9.63 3.57 -24.39
C CYS A 345 -10.63 4.50 -25.08
N THR A 346 -10.25 5.23 -26.13
CA THR A 346 -11.19 6.12 -26.82
C THR A 346 -12.12 5.32 -27.74
N ASP A 347 -11.57 4.35 -28.47
CA ASP A 347 -12.27 3.69 -29.58
C ASP A 347 -12.75 2.27 -29.22
N HIS A 348 -12.15 1.63 -28.22
CA HIS A 348 -12.35 0.21 -27.90
C HIS A 348 -12.81 -0.05 -26.45
N PHE A 349 -13.05 0.97 -25.63
CA PHE A 349 -13.44 0.78 -24.22
C PHE A 349 -14.67 -0.11 -24.03
N GLN A 350 -15.67 -0.01 -24.92
CA GLN A 350 -16.88 -0.84 -24.84
C GLN A 350 -16.59 -2.31 -25.09
N LYS A 351 -15.68 -2.61 -26.02
CA LYS A 351 -15.25 -3.99 -26.31
C LYS A 351 -14.49 -4.59 -25.12
N ALA A 352 -13.72 -3.76 -24.42
CA ALA A 352 -13.02 -4.14 -23.20
C ALA A 352 -13.92 -4.13 -21.95
N GLY A 353 -15.22 -3.86 -22.08
CA GLY A 353 -16.20 -3.95 -20.99
C GLY A 353 -16.28 -2.74 -20.05
N TYR A 354 -15.63 -1.62 -20.39
CA TYR A 354 -15.71 -0.38 -19.63
C TYR A 354 -17.01 0.39 -19.89
N LEU A 355 -17.49 1.13 -18.88
CA LEU A 355 -18.67 1.97 -19.02
C LEU A 355 -18.41 3.22 -19.90
N THR A 356 -17.23 3.82 -19.78
CA THR A 356 -16.82 5.02 -20.53
C THR A 356 -15.33 4.98 -20.87
N ALA A 357 -14.92 5.71 -21.91
CA ALA A 357 -13.52 5.96 -22.23
C ALA A 357 -12.75 6.59 -21.05
N GLU A 358 -13.40 7.54 -20.36
CA GLU A 358 -12.83 8.18 -19.16
C GLU A 358 -12.52 7.14 -18.07
N LYS A 359 -13.41 6.16 -17.85
CA LYS A 359 -13.18 5.12 -16.86
C LYS A 359 -11.97 4.26 -17.22
N CYS A 360 -11.87 3.83 -18.47
CA CYS A 360 -10.72 3.09 -19.00
C CYS A 360 -9.38 3.82 -18.76
N LEU A 361 -9.36 5.14 -19.02
CA LEU A 361 -8.19 5.99 -18.79
C LEU A 361 -7.89 6.20 -17.30
N SER A 362 -8.92 6.37 -16.47
CA SER A 362 -8.76 6.57 -15.03
C SER A 362 -8.11 5.38 -14.32
N ILE A 363 -8.46 4.15 -14.73
CA ILE A 363 -7.87 2.91 -14.17
C ILE A 363 -6.37 2.83 -14.46
N ARG A 364 -5.94 3.35 -15.62
CA ARG A 364 -4.54 3.49 -16.03
C ARG A 364 -3.84 4.71 -15.42
N GLY A 365 -4.44 5.30 -14.38
CA GLY A 365 -3.88 6.43 -13.64
C GLY A 365 -4.00 7.77 -14.35
N TRP A 366 -4.77 7.86 -15.45
CA TRP A 366 -4.97 9.13 -16.15
C TRP A 366 -6.23 9.83 -15.67
N ASP A 367 -6.05 10.75 -14.72
CA ASP A 367 -7.11 11.63 -14.22
C ASP A 367 -7.37 12.77 -15.23
N LEU A 368 -8.21 12.49 -16.23
CA LEU A 368 -8.61 13.47 -17.25
C LEU A 368 -9.21 14.72 -16.60
N LYS A 369 -10.12 14.56 -15.63
CA LYS A 369 -10.70 15.70 -14.88
C LYS A 369 -9.65 16.53 -14.18
N GLY A 370 -8.66 15.89 -13.56
CA GLY A 370 -7.52 16.57 -12.95
C GLY A 370 -6.65 17.31 -13.97
N VAL A 371 -6.44 16.73 -15.16
CA VAL A 371 -5.72 17.40 -16.26
C VAL A 371 -6.52 18.59 -16.80
N GLU A 372 -7.80 18.39 -17.14
CA GLU A 372 -8.70 19.44 -17.62
C GLU A 372 -8.79 20.59 -16.63
N LYS A 373 -8.93 20.28 -15.34
CA LYS A 373 -8.92 21.29 -14.27
C LYS A 373 -7.59 22.05 -14.23
N ARG A 374 -6.45 21.36 -14.24
CA ARG A 374 -5.13 22.03 -14.23
C ARG A 374 -4.90 22.91 -15.47
N VAL A 375 -5.33 22.45 -16.65
CA VAL A 375 -5.27 23.22 -17.89
C VAL A 375 -6.21 24.42 -17.82
N GLY A 376 -7.45 24.23 -17.36
CA GLY A 376 -8.42 25.30 -17.17
C GLY A 376 -7.94 26.36 -16.17
N ASP A 377 -7.42 25.94 -15.01
CA ASP A 377 -6.86 26.84 -13.99
C ASP A 377 -5.62 27.60 -14.52
N GLY A 378 -4.76 26.90 -15.27
CA GLY A 378 -3.59 27.50 -15.90
C GLY A 378 -3.97 28.54 -16.95
N LEU A 379 -4.91 28.20 -17.84
CA LEU A 379 -5.43 29.09 -18.87
C LEU A 379 -6.14 30.30 -18.26
N ALA A 380 -6.96 30.09 -17.22
CA ALA A 380 -7.63 31.16 -16.51
C ALA A 380 -6.63 32.14 -15.88
N ARG A 381 -5.53 31.63 -15.30
CA ARG A 381 -4.45 32.46 -14.75
C ARG A 381 -3.74 33.26 -15.83
N SER A 382 -3.36 32.63 -16.95
CA SER A 382 -2.70 33.33 -18.06
C SER A 382 -3.62 34.39 -18.69
N LEU A 383 -4.91 34.10 -18.83
CA LEU A 383 -5.89 35.09 -19.28
C LEU A 383 -6.01 36.25 -18.29
N ASP A 384 -6.06 35.99 -16.99
CA ASP A 384 -6.10 37.02 -15.94
C ASP A 384 -4.89 37.96 -16.03
N GLU A 385 -3.68 37.42 -16.21
CA GLU A 385 -2.45 38.20 -16.37
C GLU A 385 -2.46 39.05 -17.65
N ILE A 386 -2.89 38.50 -18.79
CA ILE A 386 -2.99 39.22 -20.07
C ILE A 386 -4.03 40.33 -19.97
N LEU A 387 -5.19 40.04 -19.37
CA LEU A 387 -6.29 40.99 -19.21
C LEU A 387 -5.92 42.12 -18.26
N ALA A 388 -5.27 41.82 -17.13
CA ALA A 388 -4.73 42.83 -16.22
C ALA A 388 -3.72 43.73 -16.91
N GLY A 389 -2.75 43.15 -17.63
CA GLY A 389 -1.74 43.92 -18.39
C GLY A 389 -2.37 44.81 -19.46
N THR A 390 -3.35 44.28 -20.20
CA THR A 390 -4.12 45.04 -21.21
C THR A 390 -4.87 46.20 -20.58
N LEU A 391 -5.55 45.97 -19.44
CA LEU A 391 -6.28 47.03 -18.73
C LEU A 391 -5.34 48.13 -18.22
N ILE A 392 -4.16 47.76 -17.72
CA ILE A 392 -3.12 48.71 -17.28
C ILE A 392 -2.67 49.59 -18.45
N GLU A 393 -2.33 49.00 -19.60
CA GLU A 393 -1.90 49.74 -20.79
C GLU A 393 -3.03 50.60 -21.39
N MET A 394 -4.26 50.10 -21.41
CA MET A 394 -5.43 50.90 -21.83
C MET A 394 -5.67 52.08 -20.88
N THR A 395 -5.51 51.89 -19.58
CA THR A 395 -5.63 52.97 -18.59
C THR A 395 -4.53 54.01 -18.77
N ARG A 396 -3.31 53.57 -19.07
CA ARG A 396 -2.17 54.44 -19.36
C ARG A 396 -2.39 55.29 -20.62
N THR A 397 -2.98 54.72 -21.66
CA THR A 397 -3.25 55.40 -22.94
C THR A 397 -4.49 56.30 -22.90
N LYS A 398 -5.51 55.96 -22.12
CA LYS A 398 -6.79 56.69 -22.01
C LYS A 398 -6.86 57.66 -20.83
N ALA A 399 -5.73 57.99 -20.20
CA ALA A 399 -5.60 58.89 -19.05
C ALA A 399 -6.41 58.52 -17.78
N SER A 400 -7.41 57.63 -17.84
CA SER A 400 -8.17 57.14 -16.69
C SER A 400 -8.82 55.77 -16.96
N LEU A 401 -9.07 55.04 -15.88
CA LEU A 401 -9.76 53.74 -15.91
C LEU A 401 -11.20 53.87 -16.45
N LYS A 402 -11.86 55.00 -16.18
CA LYS A 402 -13.23 55.28 -16.61
C LYS A 402 -13.35 55.32 -18.13
N GLU A 403 -12.33 55.84 -18.81
CA GLU A 403 -12.26 55.92 -20.27
C GLU A 403 -11.80 54.61 -20.93
N ALA A 404 -11.00 53.80 -20.23
CA ALA A 404 -10.57 52.48 -20.71
C ALA A 404 -11.67 51.40 -20.62
N LYS A 405 -12.58 51.50 -19.65
CA LYS A 405 -13.58 50.46 -19.33
C LYS A 405 -14.45 50.01 -20.53
N PRO A 406 -15.01 50.90 -21.38
CA PRO A 406 -15.86 50.47 -22.49
C PRO A 406 -15.13 49.61 -23.53
N ALA A 407 -13.92 50.03 -23.91
CA ALA A 407 -13.10 49.31 -24.88
C ALA A 407 -12.57 47.99 -24.29
N PHE A 408 -12.23 47.96 -23.00
CA PHE A 408 -11.85 46.72 -22.34
C PHE A 408 -13.01 45.73 -22.33
N LYS A 409 -14.24 46.18 -22.02
CA LYS A 409 -15.46 45.35 -22.07
C LYS A 409 -15.69 44.72 -23.44
N GLU A 410 -15.45 45.47 -24.53
CA GLU A 410 -15.56 44.96 -25.90
C GLU A 410 -14.56 43.82 -26.17
N ILE A 411 -13.32 43.95 -25.68
CA ILE A 411 -12.31 42.87 -25.76
C ILE A 411 -12.79 41.61 -25.02
N LEU A 412 -13.36 41.78 -23.81
CA LEU A 412 -13.89 40.63 -23.05
C LEU A 412 -15.02 39.91 -23.81
N GLU A 413 -15.94 40.66 -24.43
CA GLU A 413 -17.03 40.09 -25.22
C GLU A 413 -16.54 39.35 -26.48
N ILE A 414 -15.50 39.87 -27.15
CA ILE A 414 -14.88 39.20 -28.29
C ILE A 414 -14.23 37.89 -27.86
N LEU A 415 -13.50 37.89 -26.75
CA LEU A 415 -12.87 36.68 -26.22
C LEU A 415 -13.93 35.63 -25.82
N ARG A 416 -15.01 36.06 -25.15
CA ARG A 416 -16.14 35.19 -24.77
C ARG A 416 -16.82 34.54 -25.97
N LYS A 417 -17.01 35.27 -27.08
CA LYS A 417 -17.68 34.75 -28.29
C LYS A 417 -16.83 33.79 -29.11
N ASN A 418 -15.51 33.87 -29.00
CA ASN A 418 -14.58 33.09 -29.83
C ASN A 418 -13.87 31.96 -29.07
N SER A 419 -14.12 31.81 -27.77
CA SER A 419 -13.53 30.78 -26.94
C SER A 419 -14.23 29.42 -27.14
N SER A 420 -13.46 28.32 -27.27
CA SER A 420 -14.00 26.95 -27.14
C SER A 420 -14.59 26.72 -25.74
N GLU A 421 -15.35 25.64 -25.49
CA GLU A 421 -15.96 25.40 -24.16
C GLU A 421 -14.96 25.47 -22.99
N LEU A 422 -13.78 24.86 -23.14
CA LEU A 422 -12.71 24.92 -22.13
C LEU A 422 -12.17 26.34 -21.93
N THR A 423 -12.01 27.08 -23.04
CA THR A 423 -11.55 28.46 -23.04
C THR A 423 -12.62 29.39 -22.49
N ALA A 424 -13.91 29.09 -22.72
CA ALA A 424 -15.06 29.86 -22.27
C ALA A 424 -15.21 29.75 -20.74
N SER A 425 -15.05 28.55 -20.18
CA SER A 425 -15.04 28.33 -18.73
C SER A 425 -13.86 29.05 -18.04
N ALA A 426 -12.65 28.93 -18.60
CA ALA A 426 -11.48 29.65 -18.09
C ALA A 426 -11.64 31.18 -18.21
N ALA A 427 -12.22 31.64 -19.33
CA ALA A 427 -12.48 33.04 -19.57
C ALA A 427 -13.56 33.58 -18.63
N GLU A 428 -14.67 32.87 -18.37
CA GLU A 428 -15.69 33.27 -17.39
C GLU A 428 -15.10 33.41 -15.98
N SER A 429 -14.25 32.46 -15.58
CA SER A 429 -13.56 32.51 -14.29
C SER A 429 -12.65 33.75 -14.18
N GLY A 430 -11.87 34.05 -15.23
CA GLY A 430 -11.06 35.27 -15.29
C GLY A 430 -11.89 36.56 -15.37
N PHE A 431 -12.95 36.58 -16.18
CA PHE A 431 -13.81 37.74 -16.42
C PHE A 431 -14.62 38.15 -15.20
N SER A 432 -15.04 37.18 -14.39
CA SER A 432 -15.84 37.45 -13.17
C SER A 432 -15.16 38.46 -12.23
N LYS A 433 -13.83 38.58 -12.28
CA LYS A 433 -13.06 39.56 -11.49
C LYS A 433 -13.13 41.00 -12.02
N TYR A 434 -13.46 41.19 -13.30
CA TYR A 434 -13.44 42.50 -13.97
C TYR A 434 -14.84 43.01 -14.33
N VAL A 435 -15.80 42.11 -14.45
CA VAL A 435 -17.20 42.42 -14.75
C VAL A 435 -17.99 42.47 -13.44
N GLY A 436 -17.70 43.51 -12.64
CA GLY A 436 -18.54 43.93 -11.51
C GLY A 436 -19.61 44.93 -11.95
#